data_AF-U5NCF0-F1
#
_entry.id   AF-U5NCF0-F1
#
_cell.length_a   1.000
_cell.length_b   1.000
_cell.length_c   1.000
_cell.angle_alpha   90.00
_cell.angle_beta   90.00
_cell.angle_gamma   90.00
#
_symmetry.space_group_name_H-M   'P 1'
#
loop_
_entity.id
_entity.type
_entity.pdbx_description
1 polymer ?
#
loop_
_entity_poly.entity_id
_entity_poly.type
_entity_poly.pdbx_seq_one_letter_code
_entity_poly.pdbx_strand_id
1 'polypeptide(L)'
;MERVISQQTKARDFFLKNFQHYVKRFNNIVIFIHERPDGDCLGAGFGMKEVFKTQFPGKSIYVVGSSQGVFPWLRMDFDQLPENFNFSSAMALVVDVSIGERTQMFNEFFKGLGTRKWGAVIRVDHHDVLTDYYTDLSWVDASYAACCCQLLQICDYYQWTINSKAATFFYLGIITDSGSFSNSDVSPRTLVLAAKALRAGADREFLNNNLKRVTLVELKLRGFILSNYKQDEKFAWYLIDKGTVEQFAPYSTSSGLVSTLGHIEDNILWMLFAEVAENTILASFRSLGEFDVRKLAEEFGGGGHVNASGTTLDSLEKVQHVVDRARELVKEFIDNKGKMSKDEERNKLKEEHENKSFPPQRLGLNDEEESTFSTSQKLISEVEKETSGDIVEKVLSSEDEGRDLDYKEFSGSVGLNKSNLDKPKPKKKKVEK
;
A
#
# COMPACT_ATOMS: atom_id res chain seq x y z
N MET A 1 37.55 0.75 -7.80
CA MET A 1 36.44 -0.19 -7.95
C MET A 1 35.27 0.61 -8.51
N GLU A 2 35.13 0.66 -9.84
CA GLU A 2 34.05 1.39 -10.50
C GLU A 2 32.72 0.77 -10.08
N ARG A 3 31.86 1.54 -9.39
CA ARG A 3 30.51 1.09 -9.08
C ARG A 3 29.77 0.93 -10.41
N VAL A 4 29.50 -0.30 -10.80
CA VAL A 4 28.61 -0.60 -11.93
C VAL A 4 27.24 -0.01 -11.59
N ILE A 5 26.91 1.12 -12.21
CA ILE A 5 25.60 1.75 -12.05
C ILE A 5 24.58 0.84 -12.74
N SER A 6 23.60 0.37 -11.96
CA SER A 6 22.53 -0.50 -12.46
C SER A 6 21.75 0.15 -13.60
N GLN A 7 21.15 -0.66 -14.48
CA GLN A 7 20.28 -0.14 -15.55
C GLN A 7 19.09 0.65 -14.98
N GLN A 8 18.52 0.21 -13.86
CA GLN A 8 17.45 0.92 -13.14
C GLN A 8 17.90 2.31 -12.68
N THR A 9 19.11 2.41 -12.11
CA THR A 9 19.69 3.69 -11.69
C THR A 9 19.91 4.64 -12.87
N LYS A 10 20.37 4.12 -14.02
CA LYS A 10 20.52 4.92 -15.25
C LYS A 10 19.18 5.40 -15.79
N ALA A 11 18.16 4.54 -15.82
CA ALA A 11 16.81 4.89 -16.27
C ALA A 11 16.18 5.97 -15.38
N ARG A 12 16.28 5.81 -14.06
CA ARG A 12 15.88 6.82 -13.08
C ARG A 12 16.60 8.16 -13.32
N ASP A 13 17.92 8.15 -13.39
CA ASP A 13 18.69 9.40 -13.52
C ASP A 13 18.42 10.08 -14.86
N PHE A 14 18.21 9.31 -15.94
CA PHE A 14 17.76 9.85 -17.23
C PHE A 14 16.38 10.49 -17.11
N PHE A 15 15.42 9.82 -16.47
CA PHE A 15 14.10 10.38 -16.23
C PHE A 15 14.16 11.67 -15.43
N LEU A 16 14.83 11.65 -14.27
CA LEU A 16 14.99 12.80 -13.38
C LEU A 16 15.76 13.96 -14.02
N LYS A 17 16.62 13.73 -15.01
CA LYS A 17 17.27 14.84 -15.73
C LYS A 17 16.35 15.51 -16.76
N ASN A 18 15.38 14.78 -17.29
CA ASN A 18 14.55 15.24 -18.41
C ASN A 18 13.13 15.65 -18.02
N PHE A 19 12.57 15.12 -16.92
CA PHE A 19 11.16 15.31 -16.56
C PHE A 19 10.73 16.78 -16.49
N GLN A 20 11.48 17.61 -15.75
CA GLN A 20 11.17 19.04 -15.61
C GLN A 20 11.25 19.79 -16.96
N HIS A 21 12.06 19.34 -17.93
CA HIS A 21 12.09 19.94 -19.26
C HIS A 21 10.75 19.79 -19.96
N TYR A 22 10.16 18.58 -19.92
CA TYR A 22 8.81 18.34 -20.45
C TYR A 22 7.76 19.18 -19.69
N VAL A 23 7.78 19.16 -18.35
CA VAL A 23 6.84 19.94 -17.52
C VAL A 23 6.90 21.44 -17.86
N LYS A 24 8.11 22.01 -18.01
CA LYS A 24 8.29 23.43 -18.34
C LYS A 24 7.78 23.77 -19.74
N ARG A 25 7.96 22.87 -20.71
CA ARG A 25 7.61 23.07 -22.13
C ARG A 25 6.11 23.25 -22.40
N PHE A 26 5.24 22.61 -21.62
CA PHE A 26 3.80 22.60 -21.89
C PHE A 26 3.01 23.40 -20.85
N ASN A 27 2.07 24.24 -21.29
CA ASN A 27 1.22 25.02 -20.38
C ASN A 27 0.02 24.23 -19.86
N ASN A 28 -0.41 23.21 -20.61
CA ASN A 28 -1.48 22.30 -20.21
C ASN A 28 -0.87 20.94 -19.87
N ILE A 29 -1.19 20.41 -18.70
CA ILE A 29 -0.79 19.07 -18.25
C ILE A 29 -2.06 18.30 -17.90
N VAL A 30 -2.25 17.14 -18.53
CA VAL A 30 -3.37 16.25 -18.27
C VAL A 30 -2.84 14.98 -17.63
N ILE A 31 -3.36 14.66 -16.46
CA ILE A 31 -2.94 13.52 -15.65
C ILE A 31 -4.00 12.42 -15.79
N PHE A 32 -3.53 11.22 -16.11
CA PHE A 32 -4.34 10.03 -16.35
C PHE A 32 -4.09 8.97 -15.28
N ILE A 33 -5.19 8.36 -14.84
CA ILE A 33 -5.27 7.33 -13.79
C ILE A 33 -5.79 6.00 -14.37
N HIS A 34 -5.72 4.90 -13.63
CA HIS A 34 -6.22 3.60 -14.09
C HIS A 34 -7.72 3.37 -13.85
N GLU A 35 -8.32 2.42 -14.58
CA GLU A 35 -9.77 2.12 -14.66
C GLU A 35 -10.43 1.74 -13.32
N ARG A 36 -9.66 1.16 -12.41
CA ARG A 36 -10.10 0.69 -11.09
C ARG A 36 -9.32 1.38 -9.98
N PRO A 37 -9.42 2.71 -9.87
CA PRO A 37 -8.47 3.52 -9.12
C PRO A 37 -8.39 3.10 -7.65
N ASP A 38 -7.17 2.98 -7.14
CA ASP A 38 -6.89 2.75 -5.73
C ASP A 38 -6.22 3.98 -5.08
N GLY A 39 -5.67 3.80 -3.87
CA GLY A 39 -5.03 4.90 -3.15
C GLY A 39 -3.75 5.38 -3.80
N ASP A 40 -2.97 4.51 -4.43
CA ASP A 40 -1.72 4.91 -5.07
C ASP A 40 -2.00 5.71 -6.33
N CYS A 41 -2.91 5.24 -7.16
CA CYS A 41 -3.29 5.94 -8.37
C CYS A 41 -3.91 7.31 -8.13
N LEU A 42 -4.87 7.39 -7.19
CA LEU A 42 -5.53 8.66 -6.84
C LEU A 42 -4.55 9.59 -6.12
N GLY A 43 -3.71 9.04 -5.24
CA GLY A 43 -2.65 9.76 -4.55
C GLY A 43 -1.63 10.35 -5.52
N ALA A 44 -1.21 9.57 -6.51
CA ALA A 44 -0.27 9.97 -7.54
C ALA A 44 -0.84 11.10 -8.39
N GLY A 45 -2.08 10.94 -8.87
CA GLY A 45 -2.75 11.91 -9.73
C GLY A 45 -2.98 13.26 -9.04
N PHE A 46 -3.67 13.24 -7.90
CA PHE A 46 -4.00 14.47 -7.18
C PHE A 46 -2.82 15.07 -6.42
N GLY A 47 -1.88 14.24 -5.94
CA GLY A 47 -0.62 14.69 -5.35
C GLY A 47 0.18 15.52 -6.34
N MET A 48 0.38 15.01 -7.56
CA MET A 48 1.07 15.75 -8.62
C MET A 48 0.29 16.96 -9.12
N LYS A 49 -1.05 16.91 -9.17
CA LYS A 49 -1.88 18.10 -9.47
C LYS A 49 -1.57 19.24 -8.51
N GLU A 50 -1.53 18.97 -7.21
CA GLU A 50 -1.26 19.98 -6.18
C GLU A 50 0.21 20.45 -6.18
N VAL A 51 1.17 19.56 -6.46
CA VAL A 51 2.57 19.94 -6.68
C VAL A 51 2.68 20.88 -7.87
N PHE A 52 2.13 20.53 -9.04
CA PHE A 52 2.24 21.36 -10.23
C PHE A 52 1.56 22.72 -10.06
N LYS A 53 0.39 22.79 -9.41
CA LYS A 53 -0.26 24.07 -9.09
C LYS A 53 0.61 24.96 -8.19
N THR A 54 1.33 24.35 -7.25
CA THR A 54 2.25 25.06 -6.34
C THR A 54 3.50 25.55 -7.08
N GLN A 55 4.11 24.68 -7.88
CA GLN A 55 5.39 24.97 -8.55
C GLN A 55 5.24 25.82 -9.82
N PHE A 56 4.10 25.71 -10.50
CA PHE A 56 3.87 26.32 -11.81
C PHE A 56 2.48 26.98 -11.85
N PRO A 57 2.23 28.05 -11.07
CA PRO A 57 0.90 28.65 -10.88
C PRO A 57 0.24 29.19 -12.17
N GLY A 58 1.02 29.38 -13.25
CA GLY A 58 0.50 29.80 -14.56
C GLY A 58 0.12 28.65 -15.50
N LYS A 59 0.26 27.38 -15.09
CA LYS A 59 -0.10 26.22 -15.90
C LYS A 59 -1.49 25.71 -15.55
N SER A 60 -2.19 25.17 -16.54
CA SER A 60 -3.46 24.48 -16.36
C SER A 60 -3.21 22.99 -16.15
N ILE A 61 -3.64 22.47 -15.00
CA ILE A 61 -3.41 21.08 -14.60
C ILE A 61 -4.74 20.37 -14.43
N TYR A 62 -4.92 19.29 -15.18
CA TYR A 62 -6.14 18.50 -15.24
C TYR A 62 -5.88 17.09 -14.74
N VAL A 63 -6.75 16.54 -13.90
CA VAL A 63 -6.84 15.11 -13.58
C VAL A 63 -8.19 14.65 -14.11
N VAL A 64 -8.18 13.78 -15.11
CA VAL A 64 -9.40 13.31 -15.79
C VAL A 64 -9.82 11.93 -15.29
N GLY A 65 -11.10 11.60 -15.43
CA GLY A 65 -11.67 10.32 -15.00
C GLY A 65 -12.59 10.46 -13.78
N SER A 66 -12.61 9.43 -12.94
CA SER A 66 -13.44 9.34 -11.73
C SER A 66 -12.77 8.44 -10.70
N SER A 67 -13.02 8.67 -9.41
CA SER A 67 -12.59 7.77 -8.33
C SER A 67 -13.45 6.52 -8.22
N GLN A 68 -14.52 6.39 -9.03
CA GLN A 68 -15.47 5.28 -8.94
C GLN A 68 -16.08 5.10 -7.53
N GLY A 69 -16.19 6.19 -6.77
CA GLY A 69 -16.70 6.19 -5.39
C GLY A 69 -15.69 5.73 -4.34
N VAL A 70 -14.44 5.44 -4.71
CA VAL A 70 -13.36 5.11 -3.78
C VAL A 70 -12.96 6.37 -2.99
N PHE A 71 -12.72 6.18 -1.69
CA PHE A 71 -12.43 7.24 -0.70
C PHE A 71 -13.43 8.41 -0.74
N PRO A 72 -14.75 8.17 -0.52
CA PRO A 72 -15.77 9.21 -0.62
C PRO A 72 -15.60 10.33 0.43
N TRP A 73 -14.79 10.08 1.46
CA TRP A 73 -14.43 11.01 2.51
C TRP A 73 -13.30 11.96 2.11
N LEU A 74 -12.57 11.70 1.01
CA LEU A 74 -11.50 12.56 0.50
C LEU A 74 -12.00 13.34 -0.73
N ARG A 75 -11.93 14.66 -0.66
CA ARG A 75 -12.37 15.52 -1.78
C ARG A 75 -11.39 15.39 -2.95
N MET A 76 -11.91 14.91 -4.08
CA MET A 76 -11.19 14.73 -5.34
C MET A 76 -11.99 15.34 -6.48
N ASP A 77 -11.60 16.55 -6.89
CA ASP A 77 -12.27 17.29 -7.96
C ASP A 77 -11.61 16.94 -9.31
N PHE A 78 -12.21 15.99 -10.02
CA PHE A 78 -11.83 15.62 -11.40
C PHE A 78 -12.23 16.71 -12.38
N ASP A 79 -11.39 16.92 -13.39
CA ASP A 79 -11.58 17.98 -14.38
C ASP A 79 -12.17 17.44 -15.68
N GLN A 80 -12.92 18.30 -16.35
CA GLN A 80 -13.31 18.12 -17.74
C GLN A 80 -12.38 18.95 -18.63
N LEU A 81 -11.94 18.38 -19.75
CA LEU A 81 -11.15 19.14 -20.71
C LEU A 81 -12.05 20.12 -21.48
N PRO A 82 -11.54 21.32 -21.84
CA PRO A 82 -12.25 22.23 -22.74
C PRO A 82 -12.58 21.57 -24.09
N GLU A 83 -13.71 21.92 -24.70
CA GLU A 83 -14.17 21.32 -25.97
C GLU A 83 -13.13 21.42 -27.11
N ASN A 84 -12.41 22.55 -27.19
CA ASN A 84 -11.36 22.78 -28.20
C ASN A 84 -9.94 22.57 -27.64
N PHE A 85 -9.75 21.58 -26.77
CA PHE A 85 -8.45 21.32 -26.16
C PHE A 85 -7.38 20.91 -27.20
N ASN A 86 -6.26 21.65 -27.23
CA ASN A 86 -5.17 21.35 -28.17
C ASN A 86 -4.16 20.37 -27.55
N PHE A 87 -4.41 19.07 -27.79
CA PHE A 87 -3.56 17.96 -27.33
C PHE A 87 -2.09 18.07 -27.76
N SER A 88 -1.81 18.60 -28.96
CA SER A 88 -0.43 18.75 -29.47
C SER A 88 0.42 19.77 -28.70
N SER A 89 -0.24 20.62 -27.91
CA SER A 89 0.37 21.61 -27.03
C SER A 89 0.26 21.25 -25.54
N ALA A 90 -0.11 20.01 -25.23
CA ALA A 90 -0.29 19.51 -23.88
C ALA A 90 0.61 18.30 -23.60
N MET A 91 0.96 18.13 -22.33
CA MET A 91 1.63 16.94 -21.82
C MET A 91 0.59 15.99 -21.21
N ALA A 92 0.59 14.73 -21.62
CA ALA A 92 -0.08 13.65 -20.91
C ALA A 92 0.88 13.06 -19.87
N LEU A 93 0.47 13.01 -18.61
CA LEU A 93 1.17 12.32 -17.54
C LEU A 93 0.33 11.12 -17.09
N VAL A 94 0.76 9.92 -17.43
CA VAL A 94 0.11 8.68 -17.01
C VAL A 94 0.81 8.17 -15.76
N VAL A 95 0.07 8.05 -14.66
CA VAL A 95 0.61 7.62 -13.37
C VAL A 95 -0.05 6.33 -12.92
N ASP A 96 0.77 5.39 -12.48
CA ASP A 96 0.30 4.12 -11.92
C ASP A 96 -0.59 3.33 -12.90
N VAL A 97 -0.11 3.20 -14.14
CA VAL A 97 -0.80 2.45 -15.18
C VAL A 97 0.20 1.59 -15.96
N SER A 98 -0.02 0.28 -15.91
CA SER A 98 0.84 -0.72 -16.56
C SER A 98 0.70 -0.77 -18.08
N ILE A 99 -0.54 -0.80 -18.56
CA ILE A 99 -0.88 -0.91 -19.99
C ILE A 99 -2.03 0.03 -20.35
N GLY A 100 -2.13 0.36 -21.64
CA GLY A 100 -3.05 1.34 -22.19
C GLY A 100 -4.49 1.07 -21.83
N GLU A 101 -4.96 -0.16 -22.04
CA GLU A 101 -6.34 -0.58 -21.73
C GLU A 101 -6.72 -0.38 -20.26
N ARG A 102 -5.75 -0.34 -19.34
CA ARG A 102 -6.00 -0.06 -17.93
C ARG A 102 -6.11 1.43 -17.62
N THR A 103 -5.85 2.34 -18.55
CA THR A 103 -6.01 3.79 -18.34
C THR A 103 -7.49 4.18 -18.43
N GLN A 104 -8.00 4.96 -17.48
CA GLN A 104 -9.32 5.57 -17.66
C GLN A 104 -9.33 6.45 -18.90
N MET A 105 -10.45 6.37 -19.64
CA MET A 105 -10.65 7.15 -20.86
C MET A 105 -9.58 6.89 -21.94
N PHE A 106 -8.88 5.74 -21.90
CA PHE A 106 -7.85 5.39 -22.88
C PHE A 106 -8.38 5.42 -24.31
N ASN A 107 -9.58 4.86 -24.52
CA ASN A 107 -10.18 4.81 -25.85
C ASN A 107 -10.42 6.21 -26.44
N GLU A 108 -10.78 7.18 -25.60
CA GLU A 108 -11.03 8.56 -26.02
C GLU A 108 -9.72 9.30 -26.30
N PHE A 109 -8.79 9.27 -25.34
CA PHE A 109 -7.61 10.16 -25.37
C PHE A 109 -6.33 9.55 -25.93
N PHE A 110 -6.29 8.24 -26.15
CA PHE A 110 -5.11 7.55 -26.67
C PHE A 110 -5.43 6.70 -27.90
N LYS A 111 -6.43 5.81 -27.85
CA LYS A 111 -6.76 4.93 -29.00
C LYS A 111 -7.46 5.70 -30.13
N GLY A 112 -8.50 6.47 -29.80
CA GLY A 112 -9.28 7.26 -30.76
C GLY A 112 -8.52 8.47 -31.28
N LEU A 113 -7.80 9.17 -30.40
CA LEU A 113 -6.97 10.32 -30.76
C LEU A 113 -5.63 9.91 -31.42
N GLY A 114 -4.98 8.88 -30.88
CA GLY A 114 -3.60 8.50 -31.18
C GLY A 114 -2.60 9.12 -30.18
N THR A 115 -1.82 8.29 -29.50
CA THR A 115 -0.80 8.70 -28.50
C THR A 115 0.15 9.79 -29.01
N ARG A 116 0.52 9.75 -30.30
CA ARG A 116 1.42 10.72 -30.95
C ARG A 116 0.80 12.10 -31.22
N LYS A 117 -0.49 12.30 -30.95
CA LYS A 117 -1.13 13.62 -31.04
C LYS A 117 -0.86 14.49 -29.83
N TRP A 118 -0.47 13.90 -28.71
CA TRP A 118 -0.02 14.63 -27.54
C TRP A 118 1.30 15.34 -27.84
N GLY A 119 1.50 16.52 -27.25
CA GLY A 119 2.78 17.21 -27.33
C GLY A 119 3.91 16.42 -26.67
N ALA A 120 3.59 15.71 -25.59
CA ALA A 120 4.41 14.64 -25.02
C ALA A 120 3.55 13.68 -24.17
N VAL A 121 3.95 12.41 -24.11
CA VAL A 121 3.37 11.40 -23.22
C VAL A 121 4.44 10.93 -22.23
N ILE A 122 4.20 11.13 -20.95
CA ILE A 122 5.10 10.76 -19.85
C ILE A 122 4.44 9.68 -19.00
N ARG A 123 5.17 8.62 -18.65
CA ARG A 123 4.67 7.54 -17.78
C ARG A 123 5.54 7.41 -16.53
N VAL A 124 4.90 7.28 -15.36
CA VAL A 124 5.55 6.87 -14.10
C VAL A 124 4.75 5.70 -13.53
N ASP A 125 5.41 4.59 -13.29
CA ASP A 125 4.77 3.37 -12.81
C ASP A 125 5.77 2.49 -12.04
N HIS A 126 5.27 1.65 -11.16
CA HIS A 126 6.05 0.66 -10.41
C HIS A 126 5.73 -0.78 -10.81
N HIS A 127 4.74 -1.01 -11.67
CA HIS A 127 4.44 -2.35 -12.19
C HIS A 127 5.51 -2.80 -13.20
N ASP A 128 6.08 -4.00 -13.04
CA ASP A 128 7.10 -4.59 -13.94
C ASP A 128 6.49 -5.09 -15.27
N VAL A 129 5.86 -4.18 -16.01
CA VAL A 129 5.11 -4.47 -17.24
C VAL A 129 5.47 -3.45 -18.33
N LEU A 130 5.82 -3.97 -19.50
CA LEU A 130 6.02 -3.16 -20.70
C LEU A 130 4.68 -2.58 -21.17
N THR A 131 4.66 -1.27 -21.42
CA THR A 131 3.48 -0.62 -21.99
C THR A 131 3.31 -0.96 -23.46
N ASP A 132 2.06 -1.01 -23.91
CA ASP A 132 1.60 -1.18 -25.29
C ASP A 132 1.38 0.15 -26.04
N TYR A 133 1.66 1.30 -25.40
CA TYR A 133 1.52 2.62 -26.00
C TYR A 133 2.84 3.42 -26.01
N TYR A 134 2.92 4.38 -26.92
CA TYR A 134 4.10 5.25 -27.06
C TYR A 134 4.23 6.22 -25.89
N THR A 135 5.46 6.36 -25.38
CA THR A 135 5.84 7.34 -24.36
C THR A 135 7.11 8.08 -24.81
N ASP A 136 7.17 9.40 -24.59
CA ASP A 136 8.36 10.22 -24.82
C ASP A 136 9.35 10.10 -23.66
N LEU A 137 8.84 9.87 -22.45
CA LEU A 137 9.64 9.63 -21.26
C LEU A 137 8.89 8.64 -20.35
N SER A 138 9.57 7.62 -19.86
CA SER A 138 8.96 6.61 -19.00
C SER A 138 9.91 6.22 -17.87
N TRP A 139 9.38 6.10 -16.66
CA TRP A 139 10.09 5.53 -15.54
C TRP A 139 9.26 4.42 -14.91
N VAL A 140 9.69 3.19 -15.17
CA VAL A 140 9.13 1.97 -14.61
C VAL A 140 10.15 1.35 -13.65
N ASP A 141 9.79 1.18 -12.38
CA ASP A 141 10.70 0.60 -11.38
C ASP A 141 9.94 -0.16 -10.28
N ALA A 142 9.91 -1.48 -10.40
CA ALA A 142 9.23 -2.39 -9.47
C ALA A 142 9.95 -2.60 -8.14
N SER A 143 11.03 -1.86 -7.86
CA SER A 143 11.58 -1.78 -6.50
C SER A 143 10.81 -0.82 -5.60
N TYR A 144 9.95 0.05 -6.15
CA TYR A 144 9.12 0.96 -5.36
C TYR A 144 7.83 0.27 -4.93
N ALA A 145 7.50 0.40 -3.64
CA ALA A 145 6.24 -0.09 -3.08
C ALA A 145 5.00 0.68 -3.56
N ALA A 146 5.17 1.82 -4.23
CA ALA A 146 4.10 2.67 -4.74
C ALA A 146 4.64 3.67 -5.77
N CYS A 147 3.87 4.00 -6.80
CA CYS A 147 4.09 5.12 -7.72
C CYS A 147 4.23 6.45 -6.98
N CYS A 148 3.45 6.69 -5.91
CA CYS A 148 3.60 7.86 -5.04
C CYS A 148 5.02 8.03 -4.48
N CYS A 149 5.76 6.93 -4.23
CA CYS A 149 7.16 7.01 -3.82
C CYS A 149 8.05 7.58 -4.94
N GLN A 150 7.85 7.16 -6.19
CA GLN A 150 8.58 7.70 -7.34
C GLN A 150 8.30 9.19 -7.52
N LEU A 151 7.04 9.60 -7.36
CA LEU A 151 6.62 11.00 -7.51
C LEU A 151 7.16 11.92 -6.40
N LEU A 152 7.20 11.46 -5.15
CA LEU A 152 7.91 12.17 -4.07
C LEU A 152 9.41 12.29 -4.37
N GLN A 153 10.02 11.26 -4.95
CA GLN A 153 11.42 11.32 -5.34
C GLN A 153 11.70 12.31 -6.49
N ILE A 154 10.76 12.48 -7.41
CA ILE A 154 10.81 13.57 -8.40
C ILE A 154 10.79 14.93 -7.69
N CYS A 155 9.88 15.11 -6.75
CA CYS A 155 9.76 16.36 -5.98
C CYS A 155 11.04 16.66 -5.20
N ASP A 156 11.61 15.66 -4.53
CA ASP A 156 12.90 15.76 -3.83
C ASP A 156 14.04 16.17 -4.76
N TYR A 157 14.16 15.51 -5.91
CA TYR A 157 15.24 15.76 -6.86
C TYR A 157 15.23 17.21 -7.38
N TYR A 158 14.04 17.75 -7.65
CA TYR A 158 13.89 19.14 -8.11
C TYR A 158 13.69 20.15 -6.99
N GLN A 159 13.73 19.72 -5.73
CA GLN A 159 13.44 20.54 -4.55
C GLN A 159 12.08 21.27 -4.67
N TRP A 160 11.08 20.59 -5.23
CA TRP A 160 9.74 21.13 -5.34
C TRP A 160 9.04 21.12 -3.98
N THR A 161 8.39 22.23 -3.66
CA THR A 161 7.53 22.35 -2.48
C THR A 161 6.35 21.39 -2.57
N ILE A 162 6.23 20.54 -1.56
CA ILE A 162 5.08 19.67 -1.33
C ILE A 162 4.24 20.34 -0.25
N ASN A 163 3.05 20.82 -0.61
CA ASN A 163 2.10 21.36 0.37
C ASN A 163 1.35 20.22 1.09
N SER A 164 0.65 20.53 2.18
CA SER A 164 -0.06 19.52 3.00
C SER A 164 -1.09 18.70 2.23
N LYS A 165 -1.74 19.27 1.21
CA LYS A 165 -2.68 18.54 0.35
C LYS A 165 -1.95 17.50 -0.51
N ALA A 166 -0.91 17.92 -1.22
CA ALA A 166 -0.07 17.01 -2.00
C ALA A 166 0.53 15.91 -1.11
N ALA A 167 1.04 16.29 0.06
CA ALA A 167 1.58 15.37 1.05
C ALA A 167 0.55 14.32 1.50
N THR A 168 -0.68 14.74 1.79
CA THR A 168 -1.78 13.85 2.18
C THR A 168 -2.11 12.85 1.06
N PHE A 169 -2.18 13.30 -0.18
CA PHE A 169 -2.41 12.41 -1.34
C PHE A 169 -1.27 11.41 -1.54
N PHE A 170 0.00 11.86 -1.50
CA PHE A 170 1.13 10.92 -1.62
C PHE A 170 1.18 9.92 -0.47
N TYR A 171 0.89 10.36 0.76
CA TYR A 171 0.86 9.48 1.92
C TYR A 171 -0.28 8.45 1.86
N LEU A 172 -1.45 8.83 1.32
CA LEU A 172 -2.54 7.89 1.03
C LEU A 172 -2.03 6.74 0.14
N GLY A 173 -1.40 7.07 -0.98
CA GLY A 173 -0.91 6.07 -1.92
C GLY A 173 0.12 5.13 -1.32
N ILE A 174 1.09 5.69 -0.60
CA ILE A 174 2.10 4.89 0.10
C ILE A 174 1.44 3.95 1.10
N ILE A 175 0.52 4.43 1.94
CA ILE A 175 -0.12 3.58 2.97
C ILE A 175 -0.96 2.47 2.37
N THR A 176 -1.71 2.74 1.31
CA THR A 176 -2.58 1.72 0.72
C THR A 176 -1.79 0.62 0.04
N ASP A 177 -0.76 1.00 -0.72
CA ASP A 177 -0.04 0.04 -1.56
C ASP A 177 1.07 -0.72 -0.82
N SER A 178 1.60 -0.12 0.25
CA SER A 178 2.48 -0.82 1.20
C SER A 178 1.74 -1.73 2.20
N GLY A 179 0.41 -1.80 2.16
CA GLY A 179 -0.38 -2.52 3.17
C GLY A 179 -0.14 -1.96 4.58
N SER A 180 -0.13 -0.63 4.72
CA SER A 180 0.27 0.07 5.94
C SER A 180 1.67 -0.34 6.42
N PHE A 181 2.63 -0.37 5.48
CA PHE A 181 4.02 -0.79 5.68
C PHE A 181 4.24 -2.27 6.04
N SER A 182 3.24 -3.12 5.80
CA SER A 182 3.32 -4.56 6.13
C SER A 182 3.75 -5.43 4.95
N ASN A 183 3.65 -4.92 3.72
CA ASN A 183 4.01 -5.67 2.52
C ASN A 183 5.53 -5.85 2.39
N SER A 184 5.96 -6.92 1.71
CA SER A 184 7.36 -7.32 1.60
C SER A 184 8.21 -6.43 0.69
N ASP A 185 7.58 -5.61 -0.15
CA ASP A 185 8.20 -4.61 -1.03
C ASP A 185 8.50 -3.28 -0.32
N VAL A 186 8.15 -3.18 0.97
CA VAL A 186 8.48 -2.01 1.80
C VAL A 186 9.97 -1.98 2.11
N SER A 187 10.65 -1.00 1.52
CA SER A 187 12.08 -0.76 1.72
C SER A 187 12.33 0.42 2.67
N PRO A 188 13.56 0.60 3.20
CA PRO A 188 13.92 1.81 3.95
C PRO A 188 13.61 3.10 3.18
N ARG A 189 13.73 3.08 1.85
CA ARG A 189 13.36 4.18 0.97
C ARG A 189 11.86 4.52 1.08
N THR A 190 10.98 3.52 1.11
CA THR A 190 9.53 3.73 1.28
C THR A 190 9.25 4.47 2.58
N LEU A 191 9.87 4.05 3.69
CA LEU A 191 9.70 4.68 5.00
C LEU A 191 10.22 6.13 5.04
N VAL A 192 11.38 6.37 4.40
CA VAL A 192 11.96 7.72 4.29
C VAL A 192 11.02 8.66 3.51
N LEU A 193 10.48 8.20 2.38
CA LEU A 193 9.56 9.01 1.57
C LEU A 193 8.22 9.26 2.29
N ALA A 194 7.70 8.26 3.00
CA ALA A 194 6.53 8.44 3.87
C ALA A 194 6.78 9.49 4.96
N ALA A 195 7.94 9.43 5.63
CA ALA A 195 8.33 10.41 6.64
C ALA A 195 8.43 11.82 6.05
N LYS A 196 8.90 11.98 4.80
CA LYS A 196 8.91 13.27 4.10
C LYS A 196 7.51 13.80 3.84
N ALA A 197 6.57 12.96 3.41
CA ALA A 197 5.18 13.37 3.27
C ALA A 197 4.58 13.81 4.62
N LEU A 198 4.88 13.09 5.72
CA LEU A 198 4.46 13.51 7.06
C LEU A 198 5.04 14.87 7.46
N ARG A 199 6.34 15.10 7.22
CA ARG A 199 7.00 16.40 7.46
C ARG A 199 6.39 17.53 6.63
N ALA A 200 5.96 17.24 5.40
CA ALA A 200 5.27 18.18 4.54
C ALA A 200 3.80 18.43 4.96
N GLY A 201 3.34 17.84 6.07
CA GLY A 201 2.03 18.07 6.65
C GLY A 201 0.94 17.12 6.15
N ALA A 202 1.28 15.90 5.75
CA ALA A 202 0.28 14.89 5.44
C ALA A 202 -0.62 14.59 6.66
N ASP A 203 -1.94 14.62 6.47
CA ASP A 203 -2.90 14.34 7.54
C ASP A 203 -3.06 12.83 7.77
N ARG A 204 -2.05 12.24 8.42
CA ARG A 204 -1.99 10.82 8.76
C ARG A 204 -3.18 10.37 9.60
N GLU A 205 -3.61 11.19 10.53
CA GLU A 205 -4.71 10.84 11.44
C GLU A 205 -6.03 10.74 10.68
N PHE A 206 -6.33 11.74 9.84
CA PHE A 206 -7.49 11.71 8.96
C PHE A 206 -7.49 10.47 8.06
N LEU A 207 -6.36 10.17 7.41
CA LEU A 207 -6.25 8.99 6.54
C LEU A 207 -6.46 7.69 7.31
N ASN A 208 -5.75 7.50 8.43
CA ASN A 208 -5.89 6.29 9.24
C ASN A 208 -7.29 6.10 9.80
N ASN A 209 -7.92 7.19 10.26
CA ASN A 209 -9.26 7.15 10.82
C ASN A 209 -10.31 6.79 9.79
N ASN A 210 -10.12 7.14 8.51
CA ASN A 210 -11.08 6.83 7.46
C ASN A 210 -10.78 5.51 6.73
N LEU A 211 -9.51 5.16 6.50
CA LEU A 211 -9.12 3.89 5.86
C LEU A 211 -9.52 2.67 6.68
N LYS A 212 -9.57 2.78 8.01
CA LYS A 212 -9.96 1.69 8.92
C LYS A 212 -11.47 1.53 9.10
N ARG A 213 -12.27 2.49 8.62
CA ARG A 213 -13.73 2.44 8.79
C ARG A 213 -14.32 1.45 7.81
N VAL A 214 -15.13 0.55 8.35
CA VAL A 214 -15.98 -0.36 7.59
C VAL A 214 -17.42 -0.09 7.97
N THR A 215 -18.34 -0.36 7.04
CA THR A 215 -19.77 -0.24 7.37
C THR A 215 -20.22 -1.42 8.24
N LEU A 216 -21.35 -1.28 8.93
CA LEU A 216 -21.92 -2.37 9.71
C LEU A 216 -22.28 -3.58 8.81
N VAL A 217 -22.70 -3.32 7.57
CA VAL A 217 -23.02 -4.37 6.59
C VAL A 217 -21.75 -5.14 6.22
N GLU A 218 -20.67 -4.44 5.89
CA GLU A 218 -19.38 -5.07 5.60
C GLU A 218 -18.85 -5.85 6.81
N LEU A 219 -18.95 -5.28 8.02
CA LEU A 219 -18.51 -5.95 9.24
C LEU A 219 -19.29 -7.25 9.50
N LYS A 220 -20.61 -7.26 9.26
CA LYS A 220 -21.45 -8.46 9.34
C LYS A 220 -21.06 -9.50 8.28
N LEU A 221 -20.77 -9.07 7.05
CA LEU A 221 -20.29 -9.95 6.00
C LEU A 221 -18.95 -10.61 6.40
N ARG A 222 -18.00 -9.84 6.94
CA ARG A 222 -16.74 -10.39 7.46
C ARG A 222 -16.99 -11.46 8.53
N GLY A 223 -17.89 -11.18 9.48
CA GLY A 223 -18.30 -12.17 10.49
C GLY A 223 -18.94 -13.42 9.89
N PHE A 224 -19.74 -13.26 8.83
CA PHE A 224 -20.34 -14.37 8.10
C PHE A 224 -19.28 -15.22 7.40
N ILE A 225 -18.31 -14.62 6.70
CA ILE A 225 -17.18 -15.33 6.07
C ILE A 225 -16.38 -16.09 7.13
N LEU A 226 -16.03 -15.44 8.25
CA LEU A 226 -15.30 -16.08 9.37
C LEU A 226 -16.06 -17.25 10.00
N SER A 227 -17.38 -17.28 9.90
CA SER A 227 -18.19 -18.37 10.45
C SER A 227 -18.38 -19.53 9.47
N ASN A 228 -18.09 -19.35 8.17
CA ASN A 228 -18.44 -20.30 7.12
C ASN A 228 -17.28 -20.69 6.19
N TYR A 229 -16.07 -20.14 6.40
CA TYR A 229 -14.91 -20.50 5.62
C TYR A 229 -14.60 -22.00 5.71
N LYS A 230 -13.97 -22.51 4.66
CA LYS A 230 -13.43 -23.87 4.60
C LYS A 230 -11.92 -23.80 4.82
N GLN A 231 -11.39 -24.79 5.51
CA GLN A 231 -9.96 -24.92 5.77
C GLN A 231 -9.47 -26.28 5.34
N ASP A 232 -8.39 -26.29 4.56
CA ASP A 232 -7.69 -27.47 4.08
C ASP A 232 -6.20 -27.28 4.45
N GLU A 233 -5.73 -27.92 5.52
CA GLU A 233 -4.37 -27.74 6.07
C GLU A 233 -4.02 -26.26 6.31
N LYS A 234 -3.10 -25.69 5.50
CA LYS A 234 -2.61 -24.30 5.55
C LYS A 234 -3.29 -23.38 4.53
N PHE A 235 -4.47 -23.78 4.03
CA PHE A 235 -5.25 -23.05 3.04
C PHE A 235 -6.67 -22.79 3.56
N ALA A 236 -7.09 -21.52 3.64
CA ALA A 236 -8.49 -21.17 3.88
C ALA A 236 -9.16 -20.57 2.65
N TRP A 237 -10.42 -20.91 2.43
CA TRP A 237 -11.18 -20.30 1.35
C TRP A 237 -12.66 -20.20 1.65
N TYR A 238 -13.33 -19.30 0.94
CA TYR A 238 -14.78 -19.21 0.99
C TYR A 238 -15.36 -18.77 -0.35
N LEU A 239 -16.54 -19.31 -0.69
CA LEU A 239 -17.36 -18.87 -1.82
C LEU A 239 -18.57 -18.13 -1.27
N ILE A 240 -18.67 -16.85 -1.60
CA ILE A 240 -19.86 -16.04 -1.39
C ILE A 240 -20.80 -16.33 -2.56
N ASP A 241 -21.85 -17.11 -2.29
CA ASP A 241 -22.89 -17.41 -3.26
C ASP A 241 -23.67 -16.16 -3.68
N LYS A 242 -24.38 -16.25 -4.81
CA LYS A 242 -25.16 -15.13 -5.35
C LYS A 242 -26.14 -14.50 -4.36
N GLY A 243 -26.85 -15.32 -3.57
CA GLY A 243 -27.82 -14.82 -2.58
C GLY A 243 -27.16 -13.99 -1.48
N THR A 244 -25.99 -14.44 -1.02
CA THR A 244 -25.15 -13.73 -0.06
C THR A 244 -24.55 -12.47 -0.69
N VAL A 245 -24.13 -12.52 -1.96
CA VAL A 245 -23.67 -11.33 -2.68
C VAL A 245 -24.74 -10.26 -2.70
N GLU A 246 -25.98 -10.60 -3.07
CA GLU A 246 -27.12 -9.69 -3.11
C GLU A 246 -27.46 -9.13 -1.71
N GLN A 247 -27.46 -9.99 -0.68
CA GLN A 247 -27.74 -9.60 0.70
C GLN A 247 -26.74 -8.56 1.26
N PHE A 248 -25.47 -8.66 0.87
CA PHE A 248 -24.38 -7.83 1.41
C PHE A 248 -23.78 -6.85 0.38
N ALA A 249 -24.48 -6.61 -0.73
CA ALA A 249 -24.07 -5.64 -1.74
C ALA A 249 -23.95 -4.21 -1.15
N PRO A 250 -23.05 -3.35 -1.68
CA PRO A 250 -22.05 -3.64 -2.71
C PRO A 250 -20.75 -4.25 -2.15
N TYR A 251 -20.66 -4.50 -0.84
CA TYR A 251 -19.40 -4.87 -0.19
C TYR A 251 -18.94 -6.27 -0.57
N SER A 252 -19.85 -7.19 -0.83
CA SER A 252 -19.60 -8.60 -1.17
C SER A 252 -18.70 -8.86 -2.38
N THR A 253 -18.42 -7.85 -3.20
CA THR A 253 -17.57 -7.94 -4.39
C THR A 253 -16.21 -7.26 -4.22
N SER A 254 -15.95 -6.66 -3.05
CA SER A 254 -14.68 -5.98 -2.78
C SER A 254 -13.53 -6.98 -2.63
N SER A 255 -12.49 -6.80 -3.44
CA SER A 255 -11.26 -7.60 -3.40
C SER A 255 -10.57 -7.55 -2.04
N GLY A 256 -10.81 -6.50 -1.24
CA GLY A 256 -10.26 -6.36 0.11
C GLY A 256 -10.81 -7.39 1.11
N LEU A 257 -11.98 -7.99 0.87
CA LEU A 257 -12.58 -8.95 1.82
C LEU A 257 -11.77 -10.23 1.98
N VAL A 258 -10.96 -10.61 0.99
CA VAL A 258 -10.07 -11.78 1.10
C VAL A 258 -9.15 -11.66 2.32
N SER A 259 -8.75 -10.44 2.72
CA SER A 259 -7.93 -10.19 3.91
C SER A 259 -8.55 -10.70 5.22
N THR A 260 -9.87 -10.90 5.26
CA THR A 260 -10.61 -11.46 6.40
C THR A 260 -10.04 -12.83 6.83
N LEU A 261 -9.50 -13.61 5.90
CA LEU A 261 -8.94 -14.94 6.16
C LEU A 261 -7.42 -14.94 6.41
N GLY A 262 -6.76 -13.78 6.35
CA GLY A 262 -5.30 -13.66 6.37
C GLY A 262 -4.63 -13.71 7.74
N HIS A 263 -5.42 -13.74 8.83
CA HIS A 263 -4.89 -13.72 10.21
C HIS A 263 -4.94 -15.09 10.91
N ILE A 264 -5.20 -16.16 10.16
CA ILE A 264 -5.16 -17.54 10.68
C ILE A 264 -3.69 -17.96 10.75
N GLU A 265 -3.20 -18.26 11.97
CA GLU A 265 -1.78 -18.48 12.28
C GLU A 265 -1.09 -19.46 11.31
N ASP A 266 -1.76 -20.56 10.98
CA ASP A 266 -1.18 -21.62 10.15
C ASP A 266 -1.38 -21.43 8.64
N ASN A 267 -2.13 -20.42 8.19
CA ASN A 267 -2.43 -20.23 6.78
C ASN A 267 -1.24 -19.63 6.00
N ILE A 268 -0.91 -20.27 4.89
CA ILE A 268 0.04 -19.75 3.89
C ILE A 268 -0.67 -19.20 2.65
N LEU A 269 -1.91 -19.64 2.41
CA LEU A 269 -2.73 -19.30 1.25
C LEU A 269 -4.16 -19.04 1.72
N TRP A 270 -4.79 -18.02 1.16
CA TRP A 270 -6.22 -17.85 1.33
C TRP A 270 -6.90 -17.24 0.10
N MET A 271 -8.15 -17.66 -0.11
CA MET A 271 -8.91 -17.29 -1.29
C MET A 271 -10.34 -16.89 -0.94
N LEU A 272 -10.86 -15.93 -1.69
CA LEU A 272 -12.27 -15.57 -1.63
C LEU A 272 -12.84 -15.56 -3.05
N PHE A 273 -13.96 -16.23 -3.22
CA PHE A 273 -14.72 -16.27 -4.46
C PHE A 273 -16.05 -15.55 -4.23
N ALA A 274 -16.50 -14.74 -5.19
CA ALA A 274 -17.78 -14.04 -5.13
C ALA A 274 -18.54 -14.22 -6.45
N GLU A 275 -19.72 -14.85 -6.40
CA GLU A 275 -20.60 -15.06 -7.55
C GLU A 275 -21.41 -13.78 -7.84
N VAL A 276 -20.87 -12.90 -8.68
CA VAL A 276 -21.42 -11.55 -8.90
C VAL A 276 -22.48 -11.50 -9.99
N ALA A 277 -22.46 -12.47 -10.91
CA ALA A 277 -23.49 -12.67 -11.92
C ALA A 277 -23.48 -14.14 -12.37
N GLU A 278 -24.47 -14.51 -13.19
CA GLU A 278 -24.46 -15.82 -13.86
C GLU A 278 -23.16 -15.97 -14.66
N ASN A 279 -22.43 -17.06 -14.42
CA ASN A 279 -21.14 -17.33 -15.05
C ASN A 279 -20.10 -16.20 -14.86
N THR A 280 -20.15 -15.46 -13.75
CA THR A 280 -19.12 -14.48 -13.41
C THR A 280 -18.80 -14.56 -11.93
N ILE A 281 -17.62 -15.10 -11.62
CA ILE A 281 -17.13 -15.28 -10.27
C ILE A 281 -15.80 -14.56 -10.14
N LEU A 282 -15.74 -13.57 -9.25
CA LEU A 282 -14.50 -12.88 -8.93
C LEU A 282 -13.72 -13.72 -7.93
N ALA A 283 -12.47 -14.02 -8.23
CA ALA A 283 -11.59 -14.83 -7.39
C ALA A 283 -10.39 -13.98 -6.93
N SER A 284 -10.26 -13.78 -5.63
CA SER A 284 -9.16 -13.03 -5.01
C SER A 284 -8.26 -13.98 -4.22
N PHE A 285 -6.96 -13.93 -4.48
CA PHE A 285 -5.96 -14.81 -3.89
C PHE A 285 -4.94 -14.01 -3.10
N ARG A 286 -4.55 -14.53 -1.93
CA ARG A 286 -3.50 -13.96 -1.11
C ARG A 286 -2.67 -15.04 -0.48
N SER A 287 -1.42 -14.73 -0.20
CA SER A 287 -0.51 -15.65 0.45
C SER A 287 0.46 -14.94 1.40
N LEU A 288 1.13 -15.75 2.21
CA LEU A 288 2.20 -15.30 3.09
C LEU A 288 3.57 -15.75 2.57
N GLY A 289 4.58 -14.90 2.72
CA GLY A 289 5.97 -15.25 2.43
C GLY A 289 6.22 -15.59 0.97
N GLU A 290 6.89 -16.71 0.71
CA GLU A 290 7.40 -17.08 -0.61
C GLU A 290 6.39 -17.80 -1.52
N PHE A 291 5.14 -17.97 -1.06
CA PHE A 291 4.13 -18.67 -1.85
C PHE A 291 3.58 -17.76 -2.97
N ASP A 292 3.98 -18.00 -4.23
CA ASP A 292 3.60 -17.18 -5.38
C ASP A 292 2.18 -17.51 -5.89
N VAL A 293 1.18 -16.69 -5.54
CA VAL A 293 -0.21 -16.82 -6.01
C VAL A 293 -0.45 -16.25 -7.40
N ARG A 294 0.49 -15.49 -7.96
CA ARG A 294 0.36 -14.95 -9.32
C ARG A 294 0.43 -16.07 -10.34
N LYS A 295 1.34 -17.04 -10.18
CA LYS A 295 1.43 -18.20 -11.09
C LYS A 295 0.10 -18.96 -11.15
N LEU A 296 -0.53 -19.16 -9.99
CA LEU A 296 -1.86 -19.76 -9.93
C LEU A 296 -2.91 -18.88 -10.61
N ALA A 297 -2.91 -17.56 -10.41
CA ALA A 297 -3.84 -16.68 -11.11
C ALA A 297 -3.68 -16.75 -12.64
N GLU A 298 -2.44 -16.74 -13.14
CA GLU A 298 -2.11 -16.84 -14.56
C GLU A 298 -2.59 -18.16 -15.19
N GLU A 299 -2.46 -19.30 -14.48
CA GLU A 299 -3.00 -20.60 -14.91
C GLU A 299 -4.52 -20.54 -15.20
N PHE A 300 -5.24 -19.65 -14.50
CA PHE A 300 -6.68 -19.45 -14.65
C PHE A 300 -7.03 -18.12 -15.35
N GLY A 301 -6.13 -17.57 -16.16
CA GLY A 301 -6.38 -16.39 -17.00
C GLY A 301 -6.45 -15.05 -16.26
N GLY A 302 -5.92 -15.00 -15.04
CA GLY A 302 -5.79 -13.81 -14.21
C GLY A 302 -4.36 -13.28 -14.12
N GLY A 303 -4.04 -12.62 -13.01
CA GLY A 303 -2.71 -12.09 -12.72
C GLY A 303 -2.66 -11.25 -11.44
N GLY A 304 -1.54 -10.57 -11.21
CA GLY A 304 -1.32 -9.68 -10.06
C GLY A 304 0.10 -9.76 -9.51
N HIS A 305 0.24 -9.50 -8.21
CA HIS A 305 1.51 -9.59 -7.47
C HIS A 305 1.71 -10.98 -6.87
N VAL A 306 2.97 -11.29 -6.53
CA VAL A 306 3.40 -12.57 -5.95
C VAL A 306 2.52 -13.00 -4.77
N ASN A 307 2.16 -12.08 -3.86
CA ASN A 307 1.33 -12.37 -2.68
C ASN A 307 -0.12 -11.85 -2.78
N ALA A 308 -0.50 -11.22 -3.89
CA ALA A 308 -1.82 -10.64 -4.07
C ALA A 308 -2.22 -10.65 -5.55
N SER A 309 -3.01 -11.65 -5.92
CA SER A 309 -3.45 -11.86 -7.31
C SER A 309 -4.94 -12.21 -7.36
N GLY A 310 -5.49 -12.34 -8.56
CA GLY A 310 -6.86 -12.79 -8.75
C GLY A 310 -7.19 -13.12 -10.20
N THR A 311 -8.37 -13.68 -10.41
CA THR A 311 -8.91 -14.01 -11.74
C THR A 311 -10.44 -13.86 -11.75
N THR A 312 -11.03 -13.88 -12.93
CA THR A 312 -12.48 -13.97 -13.14
C THR A 312 -12.81 -15.32 -13.75
N LEU A 313 -13.66 -16.10 -13.07
CA LEU A 313 -14.08 -17.43 -13.50
C LEU A 313 -15.49 -17.39 -14.08
N ASP A 314 -15.78 -18.30 -15.00
CA ASP A 314 -17.07 -18.38 -15.71
C ASP A 314 -18.00 -19.47 -15.18
N SER A 315 -17.64 -20.20 -14.13
CA SER A 315 -18.42 -21.33 -13.62
C SER A 315 -18.04 -21.72 -12.19
N LEU A 316 -19.00 -22.24 -11.44
CA LEU A 316 -18.77 -22.81 -10.11
C LEU A 316 -17.86 -24.05 -10.15
N GLU A 317 -17.85 -24.78 -11.25
CA GLU A 317 -16.92 -25.91 -11.48
C GLU A 317 -15.46 -25.44 -11.46
N LYS A 318 -15.15 -24.32 -12.13
CA LYS A 318 -13.79 -23.74 -12.10
C LYS A 318 -13.36 -23.29 -10.71
N VAL A 319 -14.28 -22.89 -9.83
CA VAL A 319 -13.93 -22.61 -8.42
C VAL A 319 -13.33 -23.86 -7.77
N GLN A 320 -13.93 -25.03 -8.01
CA GLN A 320 -13.41 -26.28 -7.46
C GLN A 320 -12.05 -26.64 -8.07
N HIS A 321 -11.85 -26.44 -9.39
CA HIS A 321 -10.55 -26.64 -10.03
C HIS A 321 -9.45 -25.74 -9.45
N VAL A 322 -9.75 -24.46 -9.18
CA VAL A 322 -8.80 -23.55 -8.53
C VAL A 322 -8.48 -24.03 -7.12
N VAL A 323 -9.48 -24.42 -6.34
CA VAL A 323 -9.30 -24.93 -4.98
C VAL A 323 -8.47 -26.22 -4.95
N ASP A 324 -8.71 -27.15 -5.88
CA ASP A 324 -7.96 -28.40 -5.97
C ASP A 324 -6.50 -28.14 -6.36
N ARG A 325 -6.27 -27.26 -7.35
CA ARG A 325 -4.91 -26.85 -7.71
C ARG A 325 -4.18 -26.15 -6.56
N ALA A 326 -4.90 -25.30 -5.81
CA ALA A 326 -4.37 -24.62 -4.64
C ALA A 326 -3.94 -25.62 -3.54
N ARG A 327 -4.73 -26.68 -3.31
CA ARG A 327 -4.39 -27.75 -2.36
C ARG A 327 -3.11 -28.48 -2.76
N GLU A 328 -2.96 -28.81 -4.05
CA GLU A 328 -1.74 -29.43 -4.57
C GLU A 328 -0.51 -28.54 -4.31
N LEU A 329 -0.60 -27.25 -4.66
CA LEU A 329 0.48 -26.30 -4.47
C LEU A 329 0.86 -26.11 -2.99
N VAL A 330 -0.13 -26.07 -2.09
CA VAL A 330 0.12 -25.98 -0.64
C VAL A 330 0.83 -27.23 -0.13
N LYS A 331 0.41 -28.41 -0.59
CA LYS A 331 1.07 -29.67 -0.24
C LYS A 331 2.53 -29.70 -0.74
N GLU A 332 2.76 -29.33 -1.98
CA GLU A 332 4.11 -29.22 -2.55
C GLU A 332 4.98 -28.23 -1.77
N PHE A 333 4.42 -27.09 -1.36
CA PHE A 333 5.12 -26.09 -0.55
C PHE A 333 5.53 -26.62 0.83
N ILE A 334 4.63 -27.35 1.49
CA ILE A 334 4.89 -27.99 2.79
C ILE A 334 5.97 -29.07 2.65
N ASP A 335 5.84 -29.96 1.67
CA ASP A 335 6.77 -31.07 1.43
C ASP A 335 8.19 -30.54 1.12
N ASN A 336 8.30 -29.39 0.47
CA ASN A 336 9.57 -28.72 0.17
C ASN A 336 10.09 -27.80 1.30
N LYS A 337 9.55 -27.93 2.52
CA LYS A 337 9.94 -27.13 3.71
C LYS A 337 9.83 -25.61 3.48
N GLY A 338 8.81 -25.18 2.75
CA GLY A 338 8.52 -23.78 2.50
C GLY A 338 9.27 -23.15 1.32
N LYS A 339 9.86 -23.97 0.44
CA LYS A 339 10.58 -23.50 -0.75
C LYS A 339 9.87 -23.97 -2.02
N MET A 340 9.54 -23.04 -2.92
CA MET A 340 9.20 -23.40 -4.31
C MET A 340 10.46 -23.37 -5.18
N SER A 341 10.60 -24.34 -6.08
CA SER A 341 11.87 -24.64 -6.77
C SER A 341 12.60 -23.44 -7.43
N LYS A 342 13.94 -23.44 -7.34
CA LYS A 342 15.01 -22.76 -8.12
C LYS A 342 14.94 -21.24 -8.40
N ASP A 343 13.85 -20.53 -8.12
CA ASP A 343 13.77 -19.07 -8.33
C ASP A 343 14.47 -18.22 -7.23
N GLU A 344 14.87 -18.85 -6.11
CA GLU A 344 15.43 -18.21 -4.90
C GLU A 344 16.75 -17.45 -5.11
N GLU A 345 17.60 -17.89 -6.03
CA GLU A 345 18.90 -17.25 -6.25
C GLU A 345 18.75 -15.81 -6.80
N ARG A 346 17.59 -15.52 -7.41
CA ARG A 346 17.28 -14.22 -8.02
C ARG A 346 16.79 -13.16 -7.02
N ASN A 347 16.16 -13.57 -5.92
CA ASN A 347 15.57 -12.63 -4.94
C ASN A 347 16.59 -12.14 -3.89
N LYS A 348 17.53 -12.99 -3.44
CA LYS A 348 18.66 -12.54 -2.60
C LYS A 348 19.52 -11.47 -3.28
N LEU A 349 19.65 -11.57 -4.60
CA LEU A 349 20.37 -10.57 -5.41
C LEU A 349 19.64 -9.22 -5.46
N LYS A 350 18.31 -9.17 -5.30
CA LYS A 350 17.54 -7.91 -5.25
C LYS A 350 17.77 -7.15 -3.93
N GLU A 351 17.73 -7.82 -2.78
CA GLU A 351 17.99 -7.18 -1.47
C GLU A 351 19.43 -6.61 -1.37
N GLU A 352 20.43 -7.38 -1.83
CA GLU A 352 21.82 -6.92 -1.85
C GLU A 352 22.04 -5.74 -2.82
N HIS A 353 21.26 -5.69 -3.90
CA HIS A 353 21.30 -4.60 -4.86
C HIS A 353 20.62 -3.33 -4.32
N GLU A 354 19.48 -3.46 -3.63
CA GLU A 354 18.77 -2.33 -3.02
C GLU A 354 19.59 -1.64 -1.92
N ASN A 355 20.26 -2.41 -1.06
CA ASN A 355 21.18 -1.86 -0.05
C ASN A 355 22.40 -1.15 -0.67
N LYS A 356 22.82 -1.53 -1.89
CA LYS A 356 23.89 -0.83 -2.63
C LYS A 356 23.38 0.39 -3.41
N SER A 357 22.13 0.39 -3.84
CA SER A 357 21.51 1.47 -4.64
C SER A 357 20.91 2.60 -3.79
N PHE A 358 20.55 2.33 -2.53
CA PHE A 358 20.02 3.31 -1.57
C PHE A 358 20.83 3.23 -0.26
N PRO A 359 22.04 3.83 -0.20
CA PRO A 359 22.67 4.04 1.10
C PRO A 359 21.68 4.81 2.00
N PRO A 360 21.57 4.47 3.30
CA PRO A 360 20.60 5.08 4.19
C PRO A 360 20.73 6.59 4.10
N GLN A 361 19.74 7.23 3.47
CA GLN A 361 19.63 8.67 3.49
C GLN A 361 19.33 9.02 4.94
N ARG A 362 20.29 9.66 5.62
CA ARG A 362 19.95 10.36 6.87
C ARG A 362 18.81 11.30 6.50
N LEU A 363 17.64 11.05 7.08
CA LEU A 363 16.53 12.00 7.05
C LEU A 363 17.11 13.31 7.55
N GLY A 364 17.41 14.25 6.64
CA GLY A 364 17.92 15.57 7.02
C GLY A 364 16.98 16.14 8.07
N LEU A 365 17.54 16.58 9.19
CA LEU A 365 16.78 17.25 10.22
C LEU A 365 16.36 18.61 9.67
N ASN A 366 15.14 19.06 9.93
CA ASN A 366 14.82 20.47 9.70
C ASN A 366 15.59 21.36 10.68
N ASP A 367 15.69 22.67 10.44
CA ASP A 367 16.51 23.57 11.26
C ASP A 367 16.21 23.49 12.77
N GLU A 368 14.94 23.27 13.13
CA GLU A 368 14.50 23.11 14.53
C GLU A 368 14.91 21.75 15.11
N GLU A 369 14.74 20.66 14.36
CA GLU A 369 15.20 19.31 14.70
C GLU A 369 16.73 19.24 14.78
N GLU A 370 17.43 19.98 13.93
CA GLU A 370 18.90 20.02 13.86
C GLU A 370 19.45 20.81 15.06
N SER A 371 18.79 21.91 15.43
CA SER A 371 19.02 22.63 16.68
C SER A 371 18.74 21.77 17.92
N THR A 372 17.62 21.05 17.92
CA THR A 372 17.22 20.16 19.03
C THR A 372 18.17 18.97 19.16
N PHE A 373 18.59 18.37 18.05
CA PHE A 373 19.56 17.28 18.02
C PHE A 373 20.94 17.74 18.48
N SER A 374 21.40 18.91 18.01
CA SER A 374 22.64 19.53 18.47
C SER A 374 22.61 19.84 19.97
N THR A 375 21.48 20.34 20.47
CA THR A 375 21.25 20.58 21.90
C THR A 375 21.27 19.28 22.70
N SER A 376 20.62 18.24 22.17
CA SER A 376 20.59 16.91 22.80
C SER A 376 21.99 16.27 22.81
N GLN A 377 22.78 16.41 21.75
CA GLN A 377 24.17 15.94 21.72
C GLN A 377 25.06 16.70 22.69
N LYS A 378 24.89 18.02 22.85
CA LYS A 378 25.58 18.80 23.89
C LYS A 378 25.23 18.30 25.29
N LEU A 379 23.94 18.12 25.59
CA LEU A 379 23.47 17.57 26.87
C LEU A 379 24.05 16.18 27.13
N ILE A 380 24.03 15.28 26.15
CA ILE A 380 24.65 13.95 26.29
C ILE A 380 26.14 14.08 26.59
N SER A 381 26.86 14.94 25.87
CA SER A 381 28.30 15.16 26.10
C SER A 381 28.62 15.82 27.46
N GLU A 382 27.71 16.64 28.00
CA GLU A 382 27.80 17.23 29.33
C GLU A 382 27.56 16.19 30.41
N VAL A 383 26.51 15.37 30.26
CA VAL A 383 26.21 14.25 31.15
C VAL A 383 27.34 13.22 31.12
N GLU A 384 27.88 12.88 29.95
CA GLU A 384 29.04 12.00 29.82
C GLU A 384 30.25 12.59 30.55
N LYS A 385 30.54 13.89 30.41
CA LYS A 385 31.63 14.54 31.16
C LYS A 385 31.41 14.54 32.68
N GLU A 386 30.17 14.71 33.13
CA GLU A 386 29.83 14.69 34.56
C GLU A 386 29.83 13.26 35.14
N THR A 387 29.53 12.25 34.33
CA THR A 387 29.53 10.83 34.72
C THR A 387 30.87 10.13 34.50
N SER A 388 31.78 10.74 33.72
CA SER A 388 33.16 10.28 33.49
C SER A 388 34.10 10.51 34.69
N GLY A 389 33.65 11.22 35.72
CA GLY A 389 34.39 11.42 36.96
C GLY A 389 33.84 10.57 38.10
N ASP A 390 34.55 9.50 38.47
CA ASP A 390 34.57 8.86 39.80
C ASP A 390 33.26 8.54 40.54
N ILE A 391 32.10 8.49 39.88
CA ILE A 391 30.84 8.08 40.54
C ILE A 391 30.56 6.59 40.33
N VAL A 392 30.94 6.00 39.19
CA VAL A 392 30.67 4.58 38.91
C VAL A 392 31.52 3.65 39.79
N GLU A 393 32.76 3.99 40.10
CA GLU A 393 33.59 3.20 41.03
C GLU A 393 33.22 3.39 42.50
N LYS A 394 32.67 4.55 42.90
CA LYS A 394 32.20 4.78 44.27
C LYS A 394 30.88 4.08 44.60
N VAL A 395 29.99 3.91 43.62
CA VAL A 395 28.72 3.18 43.81
C VAL A 395 28.93 1.66 43.79
N LEU A 396 29.98 1.16 43.11
CA LEU A 396 30.31 -0.26 43.07
C LEU A 396 31.27 -0.74 44.19
N SER A 397 31.84 0.17 44.97
CA SER A 397 32.78 -0.14 46.08
C SER A 397 32.23 0.09 47.48
N SER A 398 31.01 0.61 47.64
CA SER A 398 30.31 0.57 48.93
C SER A 398 29.62 -0.79 49.09
N GLU A 399 30.32 -1.73 49.72
CA GLU A 399 29.72 -2.91 50.32
C GLU A 399 28.60 -2.46 51.28
N ASP A 400 27.33 -2.72 50.94
CA ASP A 400 26.25 -2.73 51.91
C ASP A 400 26.02 -4.21 52.28
N GLU A 401 26.67 -4.60 53.36
CA GLU A 401 26.40 -5.83 54.08
C GLU A 401 24.91 -5.88 54.47
N GLY A 402 24.23 -6.95 54.07
CA GLY A 402 23.01 -7.40 54.72
C GLY A 402 21.73 -6.70 54.30
N ARG A 403 21.02 -7.32 53.36
CA ARG A 403 19.55 -7.42 53.40
C ARG A 403 19.09 -8.58 52.52
N ASP A 404 18.86 -9.73 53.14
CA ASP A 404 18.04 -10.81 52.59
C ASP A 404 16.65 -10.25 52.24
N LEU A 405 16.28 -10.31 50.96
CA LEU A 405 14.92 -10.00 50.53
C LEU A 405 14.16 -11.31 50.31
N ASP A 406 13.32 -11.61 51.31
CA ASP A 406 12.36 -12.71 51.35
C ASP A 406 11.25 -12.49 50.31
N TYR A 407 11.13 -13.39 49.34
CA TYR A 407 10.13 -13.37 48.26
C TYR A 407 8.75 -13.88 48.75
N LYS A 408 8.22 -13.26 49.81
CA LYS A 408 6.92 -13.62 50.41
C LYS A 408 6.10 -12.41 50.85
N GLU A 409 5.98 -11.39 50.02
CA GLU A 409 4.98 -10.33 50.23
C GLU A 409 4.48 -9.73 48.90
N PHE A 410 3.85 -10.57 48.08
CA PHE A 410 2.99 -10.10 46.98
C PHE A 410 1.72 -10.95 46.90
N SER A 411 1.05 -11.12 48.03
CA SER A 411 -0.31 -11.64 48.12
C SER A 411 -1.11 -10.78 49.09
N GLY A 412 -1.46 -9.57 48.66
CA GLY A 412 -2.11 -8.63 49.56
C GLY A 412 -2.70 -7.36 48.96
N SER A 413 -3.32 -7.39 47.77
CA SER A 413 -4.27 -6.32 47.38
C SER A 413 -5.04 -6.61 46.08
N VAL A 414 -5.92 -7.60 46.08
CA VAL A 414 -7.12 -7.58 45.20
C VAL A 414 -8.30 -8.06 46.04
N GLY A 415 -8.94 -7.11 46.73
CA GLY A 415 -10.17 -7.33 47.47
C GLY A 415 -11.34 -7.60 46.51
N LEU A 416 -11.53 -8.86 46.14
CA LEU A 416 -12.77 -9.35 45.53
C LEU A 416 -13.83 -9.48 46.63
N ASN A 417 -14.72 -8.50 46.70
CA ASN A 417 -15.88 -8.52 47.59
C ASN A 417 -16.85 -9.63 47.15
N LYS A 418 -16.84 -10.76 47.87
CA LYS A 418 -17.86 -11.80 47.82
C LYS A 418 -18.97 -11.45 48.81
N SER A 419 -20.03 -10.79 48.37
CA SER A 419 -21.35 -10.84 49.03
C SER A 419 -22.43 -10.23 48.14
N ASN A 420 -23.19 -11.09 47.45
CA ASN A 420 -24.66 -10.98 47.28
C ASN A 420 -25.10 -11.98 46.21
N LEU A 421 -25.13 -13.25 46.62
CA LEU A 421 -26.03 -14.24 46.04
C LEU A 421 -27.35 -14.11 46.80
N ASP A 422 -28.32 -13.41 46.23
CA ASP A 422 -29.72 -13.76 46.43
C ASP A 422 -30.59 -13.29 45.26
N LYS A 423 -31.33 -14.24 44.68
CA LYS A 423 -32.20 -14.07 43.52
C LYS A 423 -33.55 -13.48 43.93
N PRO A 424 -34.27 -12.82 43.00
CA PRO A 424 -35.65 -13.25 42.76
C PRO A 424 -35.98 -13.48 41.28
N LYS A 425 -36.86 -14.48 41.06
CA LYS A 425 -37.39 -15.00 39.79
C LYS A 425 -38.19 -13.95 38.97
N PRO A 426 -38.32 -14.12 37.64
CA PRO A 426 -38.98 -13.15 36.76
C PRO A 426 -40.51 -13.21 36.87
N LYS A 427 -41.15 -12.04 37.00
CA LYS A 427 -42.61 -11.90 36.82
C LYS A 427 -42.93 -11.70 35.33
N LYS A 428 -43.68 -12.65 34.77
CA LYS A 428 -44.39 -12.55 33.48
C LYS A 428 -45.29 -11.30 33.50
N LYS A 429 -45.20 -10.44 32.49
CA LYS A 429 -46.27 -9.49 32.14
C LYS A 429 -46.89 -9.88 30.80
N LYS A 430 -48.21 -9.98 30.85
CA LYS A 430 -49.15 -10.36 29.81
C LYS A 430 -49.15 -9.35 28.67
N VAL A 431 -49.36 -9.91 27.48
CA VAL A 431 -49.91 -9.24 26.30
C VAL A 431 -51.43 -9.13 26.51
N GLU A 432 -51.97 -7.92 26.38
CA GLU A 432 -53.39 -7.65 26.06
C GLU A 432 -53.33 -6.70 24.85
N LYS A 433 -53.59 -7.25 23.67
CA LYS A 433 -54.81 -7.13 22.83
C LYS A 433 -54.77 -5.92 21.92
#